data_AF-A0A6A7AE20-F1
#
_entry.id   AF-A0A6A7AE20-F1
#
_cell.length_a   1.000
_cell.length_b   1.000
_cell.length_c   1.000
_cell.angle_alpha   90.00
_cell.angle_beta   90.00
_cell.angle_gamma   90.00
#
_symmetry.space_group_name_H-M   'P 1'
#
loop_
_entity.id
_entity.type
_entity.pdbx_description
1 polymer ?
#
loop_
_entity_poly.entity_id
_entity_poly.type
_entity_poly.pdbx_seq_one_letter_code
_entity_poly.pdbx_strand_id
1 'polypeptide(L)'
;MFTQPAYDAPAIPHFLELLHQSKALIETHGPYTTHPNTTVFQRAPISRNSAKEVSAKVFASSLATAQDCMNSAQAEGPAIHDLALFKELWDATLVALREILEIGNLDHETFGWGILGLSAGYMDKPFWKDNTEFLSLKNRLRDALMQMPNMDTPKQKKSAFTMGPGGKIGIFSKTNRDIHVYANLLLQQFKREEWARIRWYHGVAVVERWIEHLGWEPEGFESQEEC
;
A
#
# COMPACT_ATOMS: atom_id res chain seq x y z
N MET A 1 15.21 19.38 1.69
CA MET A 1 15.12 19.76 3.11
C MET A 1 13.65 20.06 3.37
N PHE A 2 12.89 19.06 3.81
CA PHE A 2 11.45 19.18 4.00
C PHE A 2 11.17 19.53 5.45
N THR A 3 10.57 20.70 5.68
CA THR A 3 9.94 21.05 6.95
C THR A 3 8.74 20.12 7.12
N GLN A 4 8.84 19.14 8.02
CA GLN A 4 7.67 18.41 8.48
C GLN A 4 6.73 19.41 9.16
N PRO A 5 5.44 19.47 8.80
CA PRO A 5 4.46 20.08 9.70
C PRO A 5 4.53 19.32 11.02
N ALA A 6 4.71 20.06 12.12
CA ALA A 6 4.63 19.52 13.47
C ALA A 6 3.17 19.10 13.71
N TYR A 7 2.85 17.86 13.38
CA TYR A 7 1.65 17.22 13.87
C TYR A 7 1.98 16.67 15.25
N ASP A 8 1.34 17.22 16.28
CA ASP A 8 1.47 16.77 17.67
C ASP A 8 0.84 15.38 17.91
N ALA A 9 0.20 14.79 16.89
CA ALA A 9 -0.40 13.47 16.94
C ALA A 9 0.60 12.38 16.50
N PRO A 10 0.62 11.20 17.16
CA PRO A 10 1.43 10.06 16.71
C PRO A 10 0.99 9.62 15.31
N ALA A 11 1.92 9.23 14.44
CA ALA A 11 1.61 9.08 13.02
C ALA A 11 0.64 7.93 12.72
N ILE A 12 0.74 6.82 13.46
CA ILE A 12 -0.09 5.62 13.28
C ILE A 12 -1.57 5.90 13.59
N PRO A 13 -1.96 6.42 14.79
CA PRO A 13 -3.33 6.85 15.06
C PRO A 13 -3.88 7.85 14.04
N HIS A 14 -3.09 8.84 13.64
CA HIS A 14 -3.54 9.84 12.67
C HIS A 14 -3.81 9.24 11.29
N PHE A 15 -2.94 8.32 10.82
CA PHE A 15 -3.18 7.54 9.60
C PHE A 15 -4.49 6.74 9.69
N LEU A 16 -4.71 6.00 10.78
CA LEU A 16 -5.91 5.18 10.96
C LEU A 16 -7.18 6.03 11.02
N GLU A 17 -7.14 7.18 11.69
CA GLU A 17 -8.24 8.14 11.73
C GLU A 17 -8.59 8.63 10.32
N LEU A 18 -7.62 9.12 9.56
CA LEU A 18 -7.83 9.59 8.19
C LEU A 18 -8.30 8.48 7.25
N LEU A 19 -7.83 7.25 7.46
CA LEU A 19 -8.26 6.08 6.71
C LEU A 19 -9.75 5.81 6.95
N HIS A 20 -10.17 5.79 8.22
CA HIS A 20 -11.56 5.61 8.60
C HIS A 20 -12.45 6.74 8.06
N GLN A 21 -12.03 8.00 8.22
CA GLN A 21 -12.75 9.15 7.67
C GLN A 21 -12.90 9.07 6.14
N SER A 22 -11.83 8.67 5.45
CA SER A 22 -11.83 8.51 3.99
C SER A 22 -12.76 7.40 3.51
N LYS A 23 -12.79 6.25 4.21
CA LYS A 23 -13.72 5.15 3.92
C LYS A 23 -15.17 5.63 4.14
N ALA A 24 -15.47 6.24 5.28
CA ALA A 24 -16.80 6.77 5.62
C ALA A 24 -17.28 7.86 4.64
N LEU A 25 -16.36 8.69 4.13
CA LEU A 25 -16.67 9.72 3.13
C LEU A 25 -17.19 9.08 1.83
N ILE A 26 -16.55 8.01 1.36
CA ILE A 26 -16.95 7.27 0.14
C ILE A 26 -18.24 6.48 0.36
N GLU A 27 -18.53 6.05 1.59
CA GLU A 27 -19.84 5.47 1.95
C GLU A 27 -20.94 6.50 1.84
N THR A 28 -20.70 7.69 2.40
CA THR A 28 -21.70 8.76 2.50
C THR A 28 -21.96 9.45 1.16
N HIS A 29 -20.92 9.66 0.36
CA HIS A 29 -20.98 10.48 -0.86
C HIS A 29 -20.85 9.69 -2.17
N GLY A 30 -20.54 8.39 -2.07
CA GLY A 30 -20.36 7.53 -3.23
C GLY A 30 -18.92 7.48 -3.74
N PRO A 31 -18.64 6.64 -4.75
CA PRO A 31 -17.33 6.57 -5.38
C PRO A 31 -16.96 7.89 -6.04
N TYR A 32 -15.67 8.16 -6.12
CA TYR A 32 -15.16 9.35 -6.81
C TYR A 32 -14.77 9.02 -8.25
N THR A 33 -14.97 10.00 -9.13
CA THR A 33 -14.69 9.93 -10.57
C THR A 33 -14.28 11.31 -11.08
N THR A 34 -14.00 11.43 -12.39
CA THR A 34 -13.77 12.72 -13.04
C THR A 34 -14.96 13.15 -13.88
N HIS A 35 -15.08 14.45 -14.16
CA HIS A 35 -15.97 14.93 -15.21
C HIS A 35 -15.53 14.36 -16.57
N PRO A 36 -16.46 13.97 -17.46
CA PRO A 36 -16.13 13.33 -18.73
C PRO A 36 -15.10 14.13 -19.54
N ASN A 37 -14.01 13.47 -19.94
CA ASN A 37 -12.89 14.06 -20.69
C ASN A 37 -12.14 15.19 -19.97
N THR A 38 -12.17 15.20 -18.63
CA THR A 38 -11.43 16.17 -17.81
C THR A 38 -10.71 15.47 -16.64
N THR A 39 -9.92 16.26 -15.91
CA THR A 39 -9.29 15.88 -14.64
C THR A 39 -9.93 16.60 -13.44
N VAL A 40 -11.18 17.05 -13.58
CA VAL A 40 -11.94 17.68 -12.50
C VAL A 40 -12.57 16.57 -11.67
N PHE A 41 -12.20 16.53 -10.40
CA PHE A 41 -12.63 15.56 -9.41
C PHE A 41 -14.09 15.79 -9.00
N GLN A 42 -14.89 14.72 -8.96
CA GLN A 42 -16.29 14.79 -8.57
C GLN A 42 -16.77 13.51 -7.88
N ARG A 43 -17.84 13.65 -7.10
CA ARG A 43 -18.60 12.54 -6.55
C ARG A 43 -19.42 11.91 -7.67
N ALA A 44 -19.39 10.59 -7.82
CA ALA A 44 -20.20 9.92 -8.82
C ALA A 44 -21.70 10.08 -8.48
N PRO A 45 -22.59 10.21 -9.49
CA PRO A 45 -24.03 10.39 -9.29
C PRO A 45 -24.74 9.08 -8.89
N ILE A 46 -24.09 8.22 -8.12
CA ILE A 46 -24.62 6.92 -7.70
C ILE A 46 -25.10 7.06 -6.26
N SER A 47 -26.41 6.92 -6.04
CA SER A 47 -26.95 6.77 -4.69
C SER A 47 -26.54 5.41 -4.14
N ARG A 48 -25.72 5.39 -3.09
CA ARG A 48 -25.40 4.17 -2.36
C ARG A 48 -26.43 3.92 -1.28
N ASN A 49 -26.79 2.66 -1.09
CA ASN A 49 -27.41 2.21 0.15
C ASN A 49 -26.34 2.30 1.25
N SER A 50 -26.58 3.13 2.25
CA SER A 50 -25.69 3.34 3.41
C SER A 50 -25.44 2.10 4.26
N ALA A 51 -26.09 0.98 3.96
CA ALA A 51 -26.00 -0.27 4.71
C ALA A 51 -24.88 -1.22 4.23
N LYS A 52 -24.11 -0.86 3.19
CA LYS A 52 -23.06 -1.72 2.65
C LYS A 52 -21.72 -1.00 2.64
N GLU A 53 -20.74 -1.60 3.32
CA GLU A 53 -19.36 -1.12 3.40
C GLU A 53 -18.74 -0.86 2.01
N VAL A 54 -17.80 0.08 1.96
CA VAL A 54 -17.01 0.32 0.74
C VAL A 54 -16.16 -0.91 0.43
N SER A 55 -16.42 -1.55 -0.71
CA SER A 55 -15.50 -2.56 -1.21
C SER A 55 -14.12 -1.97 -1.52
N ALA A 56 -13.06 -2.74 -1.25
CA ALA A 56 -11.68 -2.35 -1.53
C ALA A 56 -11.46 -1.84 -2.96
N LYS A 57 -12.17 -2.41 -3.94
CA LYS A 57 -12.12 -1.96 -5.34
C LYS A 57 -12.59 -0.51 -5.52
N VAL A 58 -13.65 -0.12 -4.82
CA VAL A 58 -14.20 1.24 -4.89
C VAL A 58 -13.32 2.23 -4.14
N PHE A 59 -12.75 1.81 -3.00
CA PHE A 59 -11.77 2.61 -2.28
C PHE A 59 -10.54 2.87 -3.17
N ALA A 60 -9.99 1.82 -3.76
CA ALA A 60 -8.84 1.89 -4.66
C ALA A 60 -9.10 2.80 -5.88
N SER A 61 -10.26 2.68 -6.53
CA SER A 61 -10.59 3.53 -7.69
C SER A 61 -10.75 5.00 -7.31
N SER A 62 -11.31 5.28 -6.13
CA SER A 62 -11.50 6.65 -5.63
C SER A 62 -10.15 7.31 -5.33
N LEU A 63 -9.25 6.59 -4.63
CA LEU A 63 -7.89 7.06 -4.37
C LEU A 63 -7.08 7.25 -5.66
N ALA A 64 -7.21 6.35 -6.63
CA ALA A 64 -6.54 6.50 -7.93
C ALA A 64 -7.02 7.75 -8.67
N THR A 65 -8.33 8.02 -8.65
CA THR A 65 -8.93 9.22 -9.25
C THR A 65 -8.44 10.48 -8.54
N ALA A 66 -8.42 10.47 -7.20
CA ALA A 66 -7.91 11.58 -6.40
C ALA A 66 -6.44 11.89 -6.74
N GLN A 67 -5.59 10.86 -6.80
CA GLN A 67 -4.18 10.98 -7.18
C GLN A 67 -4.01 11.59 -8.58
N ASP A 68 -4.78 11.11 -9.56
CA ASP A 68 -4.72 11.61 -10.94
C ASP A 68 -5.19 13.08 -11.06
N CYS A 69 -6.10 13.52 -10.18
CA CYS A 69 -6.65 14.88 -10.17
C CYS A 69 -5.81 15.87 -9.34
N MET A 70 -4.89 15.38 -8.49
CA MET A 70 -4.25 16.21 -7.46
C MET A 70 -3.52 17.45 -8.00
N ASN A 71 -2.94 17.35 -9.21
CA ASN A 71 -2.19 18.45 -9.84
C ASN A 71 -3.02 19.24 -10.86
N SER A 72 -4.33 18.97 -10.96
CA SER A 72 -5.22 19.63 -11.92
C SER A 72 -6.04 20.73 -11.27
N ALA A 73 -6.42 21.74 -12.06
CA ALA A 73 -7.36 22.76 -11.61
C ALA A 73 -8.71 22.11 -11.26
N GLN A 74 -9.21 22.39 -10.05
CA GLN A 74 -10.47 21.87 -9.54
C GLN A 74 -11.54 22.96 -9.56
N ALA A 75 -12.79 22.55 -9.75
CA ALA A 75 -13.93 23.43 -9.58
C ALA A 75 -14.19 23.68 -8.09
N GLU A 76 -14.73 24.85 -7.75
CA GLU A 76 -15.20 25.11 -6.39
C GLU A 76 -16.36 24.17 -6.04
N GLY A 77 -16.33 23.60 -4.82
CA GLY A 77 -17.41 22.76 -4.31
C GLY A 77 -16.93 21.67 -3.36
N PRO A 78 -17.84 20.83 -2.85
CA PRO A 78 -17.53 19.83 -1.82
C PRO A 78 -16.43 18.82 -2.21
N ALA A 79 -16.33 18.49 -3.50
CA ALA A 79 -15.35 17.52 -3.99
C ALA A 79 -13.89 17.99 -3.78
N ILE A 80 -13.63 19.30 -3.73
CA ILE A 80 -12.26 19.81 -3.47
C ILE A 80 -11.81 19.52 -2.03
N HIS A 81 -12.74 19.55 -1.08
CA HIS A 81 -12.47 19.23 0.32
C HIS A 81 -12.22 17.74 0.48
N ASP A 82 -12.99 16.90 -0.21
CA ASP A 82 -12.78 15.45 -0.25
C ASP A 82 -11.42 15.10 -0.86
N LEU A 83 -11.01 15.79 -1.93
CA LEU A 83 -9.69 15.63 -2.54
C LEU A 83 -8.57 16.00 -1.56
N ALA A 84 -8.75 17.08 -0.79
CA ALA A 84 -7.81 17.49 0.24
C ALA A 84 -7.67 16.42 1.34
N LEU A 85 -8.77 15.81 1.78
CA LEU A 85 -8.74 14.70 2.75
C LEU A 85 -7.96 13.50 2.19
N PHE A 86 -8.20 13.10 0.93
CA PHE A 86 -7.45 11.98 0.34
C PHE A 86 -5.95 12.30 0.22
N LYS A 87 -5.59 13.56 -0.02
CA LYS A 87 -4.20 13.99 -0.03
C LYS A 87 -3.58 13.95 1.37
N GLU A 88 -4.33 14.37 2.39
CA GLU A 88 -3.91 14.30 3.79
C GLU A 88 -3.71 12.84 4.23
N LEU A 89 -4.63 11.94 3.86
CA LEU A 89 -4.46 10.49 4.04
C LEU A 89 -3.17 9.99 3.40
N TRP A 90 -2.87 10.38 2.16
CA TRP A 90 -1.63 9.98 1.51
C TRP A 90 -0.39 10.51 2.24
N ASP A 91 -0.41 11.76 2.69
CA ASP A 91 0.70 12.34 3.45
C ASP A 91 0.91 11.60 4.78
N ALA A 92 -0.17 11.32 5.50
CA ALA A 92 -0.14 10.51 6.73
C ALA A 92 0.37 9.09 6.46
N THR A 93 -0.04 8.49 5.34
CA THR A 93 0.47 7.17 4.88
C THR A 93 1.99 7.21 4.73
N LEU A 94 2.56 8.27 4.13
CA LEU A 94 4.01 8.41 3.98
C LEU A 94 4.74 8.65 5.30
N VAL A 95 4.10 9.29 6.28
CA VAL A 95 4.67 9.45 7.63
C VAL A 95 4.64 8.11 8.37
N ALA A 96 3.49 7.43 8.40
CA ALA A 96 3.34 6.10 9.00
C ALA A 96 4.30 5.07 8.39
N LEU A 97 4.44 5.06 7.07
CA LEU A 97 5.36 4.18 6.37
C LEU A 97 6.82 4.44 6.74
N ARG A 98 7.21 5.70 6.97
CA ARG A 98 8.57 6.03 7.47
C ARG A 98 8.77 5.53 8.89
N GLU A 99 7.80 5.76 9.77
CA GLU A 99 7.85 5.31 11.16
C GLU A 99 7.98 3.78 11.24
N ILE A 100 7.13 3.03 10.52
CA ILE A 100 7.19 1.56 10.45
C ILE A 100 8.56 1.09 9.93
N LEU A 101 9.11 1.74 8.91
CA LEU A 101 10.43 1.35 8.37
C LEU A 101 11.61 1.70 9.29
N GLU A 102 11.45 2.65 10.20
CA GLU A 102 12.49 3.10 11.13
C GLU A 102 12.49 2.32 12.44
N ILE A 103 11.30 2.07 13.01
CA ILE A 103 11.15 1.47 14.34
C ILE A 103 10.34 0.16 14.34
N GLY A 104 9.67 -0.17 13.22
CA GLY A 104 8.92 -1.42 13.08
C GLY A 104 9.86 -2.61 12.93
N ASN A 105 9.70 -3.61 13.81
CA ASN A 105 10.47 -4.85 13.75
C ASN A 105 9.80 -5.86 12.82
N LEU A 106 9.73 -5.54 11.53
CA LEU A 106 9.18 -6.45 10.51
C LEU A 106 10.19 -7.56 10.20
N ASP A 107 9.74 -8.81 10.20
CA ASP A 107 10.53 -9.90 9.67
C ASP A 107 10.72 -9.75 8.14
N HIS A 108 11.71 -10.45 7.58
CA HIS A 108 12.04 -10.31 6.16
C HIS A 108 10.89 -10.67 5.22
N GLU A 109 10.05 -11.64 5.58
CA GLU A 109 8.92 -12.06 4.76
C GLU A 109 7.83 -10.98 4.75
N THR A 110 7.43 -10.50 5.93
CA THR A 110 6.44 -9.42 6.05
C THR A 110 6.90 -8.14 5.37
N PHE A 111 8.16 -7.76 5.55
CA PHE A 111 8.78 -6.65 4.84
C PHE A 111 8.76 -6.88 3.32
N GLY A 112 9.17 -8.06 2.86
CA GLY A 112 9.22 -8.42 1.45
C GLY A 112 7.84 -8.38 0.77
N TRP A 113 6.80 -8.94 1.39
CA TRP A 113 5.42 -8.88 0.87
C TRP A 113 4.90 -7.45 0.80
N GLY A 114 5.19 -6.61 1.80
CA GLY A 114 4.82 -5.20 1.77
C GLY A 114 5.50 -4.45 0.63
N ILE A 115 6.81 -4.64 0.43
CA ILE A 115 7.53 -4.04 -0.69
C ILE A 115 6.99 -4.54 -2.05
N LEU A 116 6.68 -5.83 -2.18
CA LEU A 116 6.05 -6.36 -3.39
C LEU A 116 4.66 -5.74 -3.63
N GLY A 117 3.89 -5.51 -2.56
CA GLY A 117 2.60 -4.81 -2.59
C GLY A 117 2.71 -3.38 -3.11
N LEU A 118 3.71 -2.63 -2.65
CA LEU A 118 4.04 -1.29 -3.17
C LEU A 118 4.46 -1.36 -4.64
N SER A 119 5.29 -2.33 -5.03
CA SER A 119 5.71 -2.54 -6.42
C SER A 119 4.55 -2.93 -7.35
N ALA A 120 3.46 -3.49 -6.82
CA ALA A 120 2.26 -3.76 -7.60
C ALA A 120 1.53 -2.48 -8.01
N GLY A 121 1.58 -1.43 -7.19
CA GLY A 121 1.01 -0.12 -7.46
C GLY A 121 1.95 0.85 -8.18
N TYR A 122 3.11 0.41 -8.66
CA TYR A 122 4.07 1.29 -9.29
C TYR A 122 3.60 1.77 -10.67
N MET A 123 3.60 3.09 -10.88
CA MET A 123 3.17 3.75 -12.11
C MET A 123 4.35 3.85 -13.09
N ASP A 124 4.33 3.01 -14.13
CA ASP A 124 5.35 2.97 -15.17
C ASP A 124 5.38 4.27 -16.00
N LYS A 125 6.60 4.78 -16.28
CA LYS A 125 6.76 5.91 -17.20
C LYS A 125 6.67 5.36 -18.63
N PRO A 126 5.78 5.88 -19.49
CA PRO A 126 5.53 5.30 -20.82
C PRO A 126 6.70 5.40 -21.82
N PHE A 127 7.84 6.03 -21.49
CA PHE A 127 8.87 6.38 -22.48
C PHE A 127 10.31 5.93 -22.17
N TRP A 128 10.58 5.21 -21.07
CA TRP A 128 11.96 4.86 -20.70
C TRP A 128 12.25 3.36 -20.81
N LYS A 129 13.31 3.03 -21.54
CA LYS A 129 13.93 1.68 -21.63
C LYS A 129 14.42 1.12 -20.28
N ASP A 130 14.49 1.96 -19.24
CA ASP A 130 15.04 1.62 -17.93
C ASP A 130 14.09 0.87 -16.99
N ASN A 131 12.86 0.60 -17.41
CA ASN A 131 11.90 -0.12 -16.57
C ASN A 131 12.22 -1.63 -16.42
N THR A 132 13.19 -2.12 -17.18
CA THR A 132 13.64 -3.52 -17.15
C THR A 132 14.27 -3.92 -15.82
N GLU A 133 15.01 -3.00 -15.18
CA GLU A 133 15.66 -3.28 -13.89
C GLU A 133 14.63 -3.37 -12.76
N PHE A 134 13.69 -2.44 -12.68
CA PHE A 134 12.63 -2.47 -11.67
C PHE A 134 11.78 -3.74 -11.78
N LEU A 135 11.36 -4.11 -12.99
CA LEU A 135 10.60 -5.34 -13.23
C LEU A 135 11.42 -6.59 -12.90
N SER A 136 12.72 -6.60 -13.21
CA SER A 136 13.63 -7.69 -12.85
C SER A 136 13.72 -7.86 -11.33
N LEU A 137 13.91 -6.76 -10.58
CA LEU A 137 13.95 -6.79 -9.11
C LEU A 137 12.61 -7.24 -8.52
N LYS A 138 11.48 -6.73 -9.03
CA LYS A 138 10.14 -7.14 -8.62
C LYS A 138 9.91 -8.64 -8.82
N ASN A 139 10.28 -9.17 -9.98
CA ASN A 139 10.12 -10.59 -10.28
C ASN A 139 11.02 -11.44 -9.38
N ARG A 140 12.28 -11.04 -9.17
CA ARG A 140 13.19 -11.75 -8.26
C ARG A 140 12.71 -11.75 -6.82
N LEU A 141 12.16 -10.64 -6.33
CA LEU A 141 11.54 -10.57 -5.01
C LEU A 141 10.35 -11.52 -4.91
N ARG A 142 9.45 -11.51 -5.91
CA ARG A 142 8.31 -12.43 -5.98
C ARG A 142 8.78 -13.89 -5.96
N ASP A 143 9.75 -14.25 -6.79
CA ASP A 143 10.27 -15.62 -6.87
C ASP A 143 10.90 -16.07 -5.55
N ALA A 144 11.57 -15.17 -4.82
CA ALA A 144 12.11 -15.44 -3.50
C ALA A 144 11.00 -15.64 -2.46
N LEU A 145 9.99 -14.75 -2.43
CA LEU A 145 8.84 -14.87 -1.52
C LEU A 145 8.04 -16.16 -1.76
N MET A 146 7.84 -16.56 -3.02
CA MET A 146 7.14 -17.80 -3.36
C MET A 146 7.90 -19.08 -2.94
N GLN A 147 9.18 -18.98 -2.60
CA GLN A 147 9.98 -20.09 -2.05
C GLN A 147 9.89 -20.19 -0.52
N MET A 148 9.30 -19.20 0.15
CA MET A 148 9.03 -19.27 1.57
C MET A 148 7.97 -20.33 1.86
N PRO A 149 8.06 -21.04 2.99
CA PRO A 149 7.10 -22.06 3.34
C PRO A 149 5.81 -21.38 3.84
N ASN A 150 4.80 -21.27 2.98
CA ASN A 150 3.47 -20.77 3.38
C ASN A 150 2.95 -21.53 4.61
N MET A 151 2.67 -20.82 5.71
CA MET A 151 2.10 -21.43 6.91
C MET A 151 0.69 -22.02 6.67
N ASP A 152 -0.02 -21.59 5.62
CA ASP A 152 -1.40 -22.00 5.32
C ASP A 152 -1.59 -22.95 4.13
N THR A 153 -0.51 -23.52 3.57
CA THR A 153 -0.72 -24.53 2.50
C THR A 153 -1.03 -25.91 3.09
N PRO A 154 -2.22 -26.51 2.84
CA PRO A 154 -2.47 -27.89 3.20
C PRO A 154 -1.56 -28.76 2.35
N LYS A 155 -0.47 -29.24 2.97
CA LYS A 155 0.51 -30.25 2.51
C LYS A 155 0.20 -30.77 1.11
N GLN A 156 0.52 -29.99 0.06
CA GLN A 156 0.45 -30.50 -1.30
C GLN A 156 1.45 -31.65 -1.42
N LYS A 157 0.95 -32.75 -2.00
CA LYS A 157 1.65 -34.03 -2.13
C LYS A 157 3.08 -33.81 -2.65
N LYS A 158 4.04 -34.15 -1.79
CA LYS A 158 5.47 -34.23 -2.08
C LYS A 158 5.70 -35.02 -3.37
N SER A 159 6.05 -34.35 -4.46
CA SER A 159 6.95 -34.94 -5.44
C SER A 159 8.37 -34.81 -4.91
N ALA A 160 9.08 -35.93 -4.91
CA ALA A 160 10.37 -36.16 -4.30
C ALA A 160 11.43 -35.08 -4.60
N PHE A 161 11.86 -34.38 -3.55
CA PHE A 161 13.26 -33.97 -3.41
C PHE A 161 13.68 -34.27 -1.97
N THR A 162 14.37 -35.39 -1.80
CA THR A 162 14.96 -35.85 -0.54
C THR A 162 16.20 -35.01 -0.22
N MET A 163 16.01 -33.71 0.02
CA MET A 163 17.06 -32.90 0.64
C MET A 163 17.02 -33.14 2.15
N GLY A 164 18.15 -33.57 2.70
CA GLY A 164 18.33 -33.76 4.13
C GLY A 164 18.05 -32.46 4.90
N PRO A 165 17.80 -32.56 6.22
CA PRO A 165 17.39 -31.41 7.06
C PRO A 165 18.33 -30.19 6.95
N GLY A 166 19.64 -30.39 6.70
CA GLY A 166 20.60 -29.30 6.50
C GLY A 166 20.45 -28.54 5.16
N GLY A 167 19.95 -29.19 4.10
CA GLY A 167 19.74 -28.53 2.81
C GLY A 167 18.56 -27.56 2.82
N LYS A 168 17.54 -27.84 3.63
CA LYS A 168 16.36 -26.97 3.78
C LYS A 168 16.71 -25.67 4.51
N ILE A 169 17.51 -25.75 5.57
CA ILE A 169 17.96 -24.57 6.33
C ILE A 169 18.79 -23.64 5.45
N GLY A 170 19.70 -24.20 4.63
CA GLY A 170 20.51 -23.41 3.70
C GLY A 170 19.68 -22.67 2.65
N ILE A 171 18.60 -23.28 2.16
CA ILE A 171 17.67 -22.64 1.22
C ILE A 171 16.93 -21.49 1.90
N PHE A 172 16.38 -21.68 3.11
CA PHE A 172 15.67 -20.60 3.82
C PHE A 172 16.56 -19.40 4.14
N SER A 173 17.78 -19.63 4.61
CA SER A 173 18.73 -18.55 4.87
C SER A 173 19.08 -17.78 3.60
N LYS A 174 19.22 -18.48 2.48
CA LYS A 174 19.44 -17.84 1.17
C LYS A 174 18.21 -17.05 0.72
N THR A 175 17.02 -17.64 0.78
CA THR A 175 15.76 -16.98 0.39
C THR A 175 15.52 -15.72 1.23
N ASN A 176 15.70 -15.78 2.55
CA ASN A 176 15.60 -14.62 3.42
C ASN A 176 16.58 -13.51 3.05
N ARG A 177 17.82 -13.87 2.69
CA ARG A 177 18.81 -12.90 2.21
C ARG A 177 18.38 -12.29 0.88
N ASP A 178 17.90 -13.10 -0.05
CA ASP A 178 17.45 -12.64 -1.37
C ASP A 178 16.25 -11.70 -1.24
N ILE A 179 15.26 -12.04 -0.39
CA ILE A 179 14.13 -11.16 -0.04
C ILE A 179 14.65 -9.84 0.51
N HIS A 180 15.51 -9.88 1.53
CA HIS A 180 16.07 -8.68 2.15
C HIS A 180 16.77 -7.79 1.12
N VAL A 181 17.61 -8.37 0.25
CA VAL A 181 18.35 -7.62 -0.77
C VAL A 181 17.41 -6.99 -1.78
N TYR A 182 16.51 -7.76 -2.40
CA TYR A 182 15.64 -7.24 -3.46
C TYR A 182 14.60 -6.25 -2.92
N ALA A 183 14.05 -6.51 -1.73
CA ALA A 183 13.14 -5.59 -1.07
C ALA A 183 13.82 -4.25 -0.74
N ASN A 184 15.07 -4.26 -0.25
CA ASN A 184 15.80 -3.03 0.02
C ASN A 184 16.17 -2.25 -1.24
N LEU A 185 16.55 -2.92 -2.33
CA LEU A 185 16.82 -2.25 -3.61
C LEU A 185 15.57 -1.56 -4.17
N LEU A 186 14.41 -2.21 -4.09
CA LEU A 186 13.13 -1.62 -4.46
C LEU A 186 12.74 -0.46 -3.53
N LEU A 187 12.96 -0.61 -2.22
CA LEU A 187 12.72 0.45 -1.25
C LEU A 187 13.57 1.70 -1.54
N GLN A 188 14.85 1.51 -1.87
CA GLN A 188 15.74 2.61 -2.27
C GLN A 188 15.24 3.32 -3.52
N GLN A 189 14.71 2.58 -4.51
CA GLN A 189 14.06 3.16 -5.69
C GLN A 189 12.88 4.05 -5.28
N PHE A 190 11.97 3.54 -4.44
CA PHE A 190 10.81 4.31 -4.00
C PHE A 190 11.19 5.59 -3.25
N LYS A 191 12.17 5.50 -2.35
CA LYS A 191 12.71 6.67 -1.63
C LYS A 191 13.33 7.70 -2.57
N ARG A 192 14.07 7.25 -3.60
CA ARG A 192 14.70 8.14 -4.59
C ARG A 192 13.67 8.88 -5.44
N GLU A 193 12.54 8.25 -5.72
CA GLU A 193 11.43 8.86 -6.46
C GLU A 193 10.42 9.56 -5.55
N GLU A 194 10.75 9.75 -4.28
CA GLU A 194 9.92 10.41 -3.27
C GLU A 194 8.51 9.82 -3.19
N TRP A 195 8.37 8.51 -3.40
CA TRP A 195 7.09 7.78 -3.38
C TRP A 195 6.06 8.24 -4.42
N ALA A 196 6.41 9.20 -5.28
CA ALA A 196 5.48 9.86 -6.21
C ALA A 196 4.88 8.89 -7.24
N ARG A 197 5.52 7.73 -7.44
CA ARG A 197 5.14 6.74 -8.44
C ARG A 197 4.37 5.55 -7.87
N ILE A 198 3.95 5.61 -6.61
CA ILE A 198 3.13 4.57 -6.01
C ILE A 198 1.66 4.99 -6.07
N ARG A 199 0.79 4.10 -6.53
CA ARG A 199 -0.66 4.28 -6.45
C ARG A 199 -1.08 4.34 -4.99
N TRP A 200 -1.80 5.40 -4.60
CA TRP A 200 -2.10 5.70 -3.20
C TRP A 200 -2.66 4.52 -2.41
N TYR A 201 -3.64 3.81 -2.99
CA TYR A 201 -4.23 2.61 -2.39
C TYR A 201 -3.20 1.56 -1.97
N HIS A 202 -2.17 1.32 -2.79
CA HIS A 202 -1.15 0.32 -2.46
C HIS A 202 -0.30 0.73 -1.27
N GLY A 203 0.00 2.03 -1.13
CA GLY A 203 0.69 2.52 0.07
C GLY A 203 -0.19 2.39 1.31
N VAL A 204 -1.45 2.81 1.21
CA VAL A 204 -2.42 2.71 2.32
C VAL A 204 -2.58 1.27 2.78
N ALA A 205 -2.85 0.33 1.86
CA ALA A 205 -3.07 -1.07 2.18
C ALA A 205 -1.82 -1.77 2.76
N VAL A 206 -0.62 -1.36 2.35
CA VAL A 206 0.63 -1.91 2.92
C VAL A 206 0.84 -1.40 4.34
N VAL A 207 0.58 -0.11 4.60
CA VAL A 207 0.68 0.46 5.94
C VAL A 207 -0.33 -0.18 6.89
N GLU A 208 -1.60 -0.29 6.47
CA GLU A 208 -2.68 -0.96 7.24
C GLU A 208 -2.26 -2.37 7.66
N ARG A 209 -1.81 -3.21 6.71
CA ARG A 209 -1.36 -4.58 6.99
C ARG A 209 -0.10 -4.67 7.86
N TRP A 210 0.83 -3.73 7.73
CA TRP A 210 2.00 -3.71 8.60
C TRP A 210 1.65 -3.29 10.03
N ILE A 211 0.70 -2.37 10.21
CA ILE A 211 0.17 -1.99 11.53
C ILE A 211 -0.50 -3.19 12.20
N GLU A 212 -1.38 -3.89 11.47
CA GLU A 212 -2.04 -5.12 11.92
C GLU A 212 -1.01 -6.17 12.38
N HIS A 213 0.00 -6.43 11.54
CA HIS A 213 1.06 -7.40 11.85
C HIS A 213 1.87 -7.02 13.09
N LEU A 214 2.16 -5.73 13.27
CA LEU A 214 2.91 -5.22 14.42
C LEU A 214 2.06 -5.11 15.70
N GLY A 215 0.73 -5.27 15.60
CA GLY A 215 -0.19 -5.07 16.72
C GLY A 215 -0.21 -3.63 17.22
N TRP A 216 -0.03 -2.66 16.32
CA TRP A 216 -0.01 -1.22 16.64
C TRP A 216 -1.38 -0.55 16.52
N GLU A 217 -2.44 -1.34 16.41
CA GLU A 217 -3.80 -0.83 16.43
C GLU A 217 -4.10 -0.23 17.82
N PRO A 218 -4.61 0.99 17.88
CA PRO A 218 -5.03 1.58 19.15
C PRO A 218 -6.21 0.79 19.72
N GLU A 219 -6.24 0.63 21.06
CA GLU A 219 -7.32 -0.07 21.75
C GLU A 219 -8.70 0.50 21.33
N GLY A 220 -9.51 -0.31 20.65
CA GLY A 220 -10.83 0.09 20.13
C GLY A 220 -10.93 0.30 18.61
N PHE A 221 -9.83 0.18 17.86
CA PHE A 221 -9.88 0.01 16.40
C PHE A 221 -10.12 -1.47 16.08
N GLU A 222 -11.39 -1.88 15.96
CA GLU A 222 -11.71 -3.23 15.48
C GLU A 222 -11.59 -3.27 13.96
N SER A 223 -10.55 -3.93 13.46
CA SER A 223 -10.39 -4.26 12.05
C SER A 223 -11.46 -5.26 11.63
N GLN A 224 -12.58 -4.74 11.12
CA GLN A 224 -13.65 -5.56 10.55
C GLN A 224 -13.26 -6.03 9.15
N GLU A 225 -12.47 -7.11 9.05
CA GLU A 225 -12.36 -7.92 7.84
C GLU A 225 -12.80 -9.36 8.15
N GLU A 226 -14.07 -9.68 7.87
CA GLU A 226 -14.47 -11.05 7.52
C GLU A 226 -14.40 -11.20 5.99
N CYS A 227 -13.62 -12.21 5.55
CA CYS A 227 -13.29 -12.55 4.17
C CYS A 227 -14.48 -12.80 3.22
#